data_AF-A0A1M5MU94-F1
#
_entry.id   AF-A0A1M5MU94-F1
#
_cell.length_a   1.000
_cell.length_b   1.000
_cell.length_c   1.000
_cell.angle_alpha   90.00
_cell.angle_beta   90.00
_cell.angle_gamma   90.00
#
_symmetry.space_group_name_H-M   'P 1'
#
loop_
_entity.id
_entity.type
_entity.pdbx_description
1 polymer ?
#
loop_
_entity_poly.entity_id
_entity_poly.type
_entity_poly.pdbx_seq_one_letter_code
_entity_poly.pdbx_strand_id
1 'polypeptide(L)'
;MIALRRVAHGVVVVGMAWCLAACGGSEGAGRAEVVAKIKSDPGMAGTPNAAVECVADWYMTYASEEQRAAFVRGQSGDRAPEQVAGSEEARTAILDCLKSATANSPAAN
;
A
#
# COMPACT_ATOMS: atom_id res chain seq x y z
N MET A 1 -3.11 -40.65 41.10
CA MET A 1 -3.94 -39.53 41.57
C MET A 1 -4.06 -38.50 40.46
N ILE A 2 -5.30 -38.14 40.14
CA ILE A 2 -5.77 -36.83 39.67
C ILE A 2 -5.31 -36.38 38.27
N ALA A 3 -6.15 -36.73 37.29
CA ALA A 3 -6.32 -36.00 36.04
C ALA A 3 -7.13 -34.72 36.28
N LEU A 4 -6.63 -33.54 35.86
CA LEU A 4 -7.32 -32.25 35.70
C LEU A 4 -6.35 -31.41 34.82
N ARG A 5 -6.70 -30.66 33.78
CA ARG A 5 -7.96 -30.17 33.24
C ARG A 5 -7.70 -29.78 31.78
N ARG A 6 -8.62 -30.17 30.89
CA ARG A 6 -8.75 -29.58 29.55
C ARG A 6 -9.05 -28.09 29.70
N VAL A 7 -8.27 -27.24 29.04
CA VAL A 7 -8.73 -25.91 28.59
C VAL A 7 -8.66 -25.94 27.08
N ALA A 8 -9.83 -26.20 26.50
CA ALA A 8 -10.12 -25.88 25.12
C ALA A 8 -10.28 -24.36 25.01
N HIS A 9 -9.70 -23.76 23.97
CA HIS A 9 -10.44 -23.05 22.92
C HIS A 9 -9.50 -22.19 22.06
N GLY A 10 -9.44 -22.55 20.77
CA GLY A 10 -9.29 -21.57 19.68
C GLY A 10 -7.89 -21.08 19.38
N VAL A 11 -6.98 -21.97 18.95
CA VAL A 11 -5.85 -21.50 18.12
C VAL A 11 -6.41 -21.15 16.76
N VAL A 12 -6.57 -19.84 16.56
CA VAL A 12 -6.89 -19.19 15.29
C VAL A 12 -5.89 -19.66 14.23
N VAL A 13 -6.32 -20.56 13.35
CA VAL A 13 -5.62 -20.88 12.12
C VAL A 13 -5.88 -19.73 11.14
N VAL A 14 -5.23 -18.58 11.36
CA VAL A 14 -4.97 -17.61 10.28
C VAL A 14 -3.73 -18.13 9.58
N GLY A 15 -3.96 -19.18 8.79
CA GLY A 15 -2.98 -19.73 7.88
C GLY A 15 -2.96 -18.92 6.59
N MET A 16 -1.76 -18.56 6.15
CA MET A 16 -1.42 -18.11 4.79
C MET A 16 -1.86 -16.71 4.38
N ALA A 17 -1.29 -15.68 5.02
CA ALA A 17 -0.86 -14.49 4.29
C ALA A 17 0.58 -14.74 3.82
N TRP A 18 0.71 -15.15 2.56
CA TRP A 18 1.98 -15.45 1.92
C TRP A 18 3.04 -14.36 2.13
N CYS A 19 4.17 -14.78 2.68
CA CYS A 19 5.45 -14.10 2.55
C CYS A 19 5.86 -14.09 1.06
N LEU A 20 5.44 -13.06 0.32
CA LEU A 20 6.09 -12.66 -0.94
C LEU A 20 7.20 -11.64 -0.67
N ALA A 21 7.96 -11.85 0.40
CA ALA A 21 9.24 -11.17 0.59
C ALA A 21 10.33 -12.16 0.20
N ALA A 22 11.06 -11.82 -0.86
CA ALA A 22 12.21 -12.54 -1.44
C ALA A 22 11.91 -13.52 -2.58
N CYS A 23 11.77 -12.96 -3.79
CA CYS A 23 12.40 -13.58 -4.95
C CYS A 23 12.88 -12.51 -5.94
N GLY A 24 14.16 -12.12 -5.81
CA GLY A 24 14.99 -11.61 -6.91
C GLY A 24 14.93 -10.12 -7.21
N GLY A 25 16.11 -9.48 -7.18
CA GLY A 25 16.35 -8.19 -7.82
C GLY A 25 16.59 -7.06 -6.84
N SER A 26 17.87 -6.74 -6.61
CA SER A 26 18.27 -5.43 -6.08
C SER A 26 18.09 -4.36 -7.16
N GLU A 27 16.85 -4.08 -7.51
CA GLU A 27 16.43 -3.04 -8.45
C GLU A 27 15.19 -2.39 -7.81
N GLY A 28 15.17 -1.06 -7.68
CA GLY A 28 14.22 -0.35 -6.81
C GLY A 28 12.75 -0.75 -6.97
N ALA A 29 11.98 -0.62 -5.89
CA ALA A 29 10.58 -1.05 -5.87
C ALA A 29 9.79 -0.51 -7.08
N GLY A 30 9.23 -1.44 -7.85
CA GLY A 30 8.52 -1.16 -9.09
C GLY A 30 7.07 -0.78 -8.88
N ARG A 31 6.42 -0.30 -9.94
CA ARG A 31 5.00 0.14 -9.93
C ARG A 31 4.07 -0.94 -9.35
N ALA A 32 4.25 -2.20 -9.74
CA ALA A 32 3.40 -3.30 -9.29
C ALA A 32 3.48 -3.53 -7.77
N GLU A 33 4.68 -3.40 -7.20
CA GLU A 33 4.91 -3.53 -5.76
C GLU A 33 4.30 -2.35 -4.99
N VAL A 34 4.40 -1.14 -5.54
CA VAL A 34 3.74 0.05 -4.98
C VAL A 34 2.23 -0.11 -4.99
N VAL A 35 1.63 -0.55 -6.10
CA VAL A 35 0.18 -0.84 -6.19
C VAL A 35 -0.23 -1.90 -5.15
N ALA A 36 0.53 -2.99 -5.07
CA ALA A 36 0.26 -4.06 -4.11
C ALA A 36 0.31 -3.55 -2.67
N LYS A 37 1.29 -2.70 -2.35
CA LYS A 37 1.42 -2.08 -1.03
C LYS A 37 0.23 -1.17 -0.71
N ILE A 38 -0.18 -0.30 -1.63
CA ILE A 38 -1.35 0.57 -1.43
C ILE A 38 -2.61 -0.26 -1.18
N LYS A 39 -2.84 -1.32 -1.98
CA LYS A 39 -4.01 -2.21 -1.82
C LYS A 39 -3.98 -3.06 -0.55
N SER A 40 -2.79 -3.32 0.00
CA SER A 40 -2.64 -4.05 1.25
C SER A 40 -3.00 -3.21 2.48
N ASP A 41 -3.11 -1.89 2.34
CA ASP A 41 -3.47 -1.00 3.44
C ASP A 41 -4.98 -1.12 3.75
N PRO A 42 -5.36 -1.50 4.99
CA PRO A 42 -6.77 -1.56 5.39
C PRO A 42 -7.52 -0.23 5.22
N GLY A 43 -6.83 0.91 5.34
CA GLY A 43 -7.39 2.24 5.14
C GLY A 43 -7.69 2.57 3.67
N MET A 44 -7.17 1.77 2.74
CA MET A 44 -7.44 1.89 1.30
C MET A 44 -8.51 0.91 0.81
N ALA A 45 -9.20 0.22 1.74
CA ALA A 45 -10.31 -0.65 1.40
C ALA A 45 -11.44 0.16 0.74
N GLY A 46 -11.85 -0.24 -0.46
CA GLY A 46 -12.88 0.45 -1.24
C GLY A 46 -12.36 1.60 -2.12
N THR A 47 -11.06 1.90 -2.09
CA THR A 47 -10.45 2.88 -3.00
C THR A 47 -10.57 2.39 -4.45
N PRO A 48 -11.06 3.22 -5.40
CA PRO A 48 -11.12 2.85 -6.81
C PRO A 48 -9.74 2.49 -7.38
N ASN A 49 -9.69 1.46 -8.23
CA ASN A 49 -8.43 1.04 -8.86
C ASN A 49 -7.74 2.18 -9.62
N ALA A 50 -8.51 3.07 -10.26
CA ALA A 50 -7.98 4.25 -10.94
C ALA A 50 -7.20 5.18 -10.00
N ALA A 51 -7.67 5.36 -8.75
CA ALA A 51 -6.97 6.17 -7.76
C ALA A 51 -5.69 5.47 -7.26
N VAL A 52 -5.74 4.15 -7.06
CA VAL A 52 -4.55 3.37 -6.69
C VAL A 52 -3.47 3.44 -7.77
N GLU A 53 -3.85 3.26 -9.03
CA GLU A 53 -2.93 3.31 -10.17
C GLU A 53 -2.33 4.70 -10.34
N CYS A 54 -3.16 5.73 -10.25
CA CYS A 54 -2.76 7.13 -10.20
C CYS A 54 -1.68 7.41 -9.15
N VAL A 55 -1.89 6.98 -7.90
CA VAL A 55 -0.92 7.16 -6.82
C VAL A 55 0.38 6.39 -7.12
N ALA A 56 0.28 5.18 -7.66
CA ALA A 56 1.46 4.40 -8.03
C ALA A 56 2.28 5.08 -9.14
N ASP A 57 1.63 5.64 -10.16
CA ASP A 57 2.29 6.38 -11.24
C ASP A 57 2.95 7.66 -10.74
N TRP A 58 2.32 8.33 -9.76
CA TRP A 58 2.94 9.46 -9.06
C TRP A 58 4.22 9.06 -8.31
N TYR A 59 4.23 7.93 -7.58
CA TYR A 59 5.43 7.41 -6.93
C TYR A 59 6.56 7.11 -7.91
N MET A 60 6.23 6.57 -9.09
CA MET A 60 7.24 6.28 -10.13
C MET A 60 7.86 7.55 -10.70
N THR A 61 7.09 8.64 -10.76
CA THR A 61 7.52 9.92 -11.35
C THR A 61 8.29 10.77 -10.36
N TYR A 62 7.82 10.87 -9.12
CA TYR A 62 8.29 11.88 -8.17
C TYR A 62 9.09 11.33 -6.99
N ALA A 63 8.94 10.04 -6.65
CA ALA A 63 9.68 9.44 -5.54
C ALA A 63 10.99 8.79 -6.03
N SER A 64 12.06 8.92 -5.26
CA SER A 64 13.31 8.22 -5.51
C SER A 64 13.15 6.71 -5.32
N GLU A 65 14.05 5.91 -5.92
CA GLU A 65 14.06 4.45 -5.73
C GLU A 65 14.11 4.05 -4.25
N GLU A 66 14.89 4.76 -3.44
CA GLU A 66 14.98 4.52 -2.01
C GLU A 66 13.66 4.80 -1.29
N GLN A 67 12.95 5.86 -1.67
CA GLN A 67 11.65 6.20 -1.10
C GLN A 67 10.57 5.18 -1.49
N ARG A 68 10.57 4.72 -2.74
CA ARG A 68 9.67 3.63 -3.18
C ARG A 68 9.96 2.34 -2.42
N ALA A 69 11.24 1.98 -2.25
CA ALA A 69 11.65 0.80 -1.50
C ALA A 69 11.30 0.90 -0.01
N ALA A 70 11.41 2.09 0.59
CA ALA A 70 10.96 2.32 1.97
C ALA A 70 9.44 2.18 2.12
N PHE A 71 8.67 2.68 1.15
CA PHE A 71 7.22 2.58 1.11
C PHE A 71 6.74 1.12 1.02
N VAL A 72 7.27 0.35 0.07
CA VAL A 72 6.90 -1.06 -0.10
C VAL A 72 7.27 -1.89 1.13
N ARG A 73 8.40 -1.60 1.79
CA ARG A 73 8.79 -2.24 3.06
C ARG A 73 7.94 -1.82 4.27
N GLY A 74 7.00 -0.88 4.10
CA GLY A 74 6.17 -0.36 5.20
C GLY A 74 6.93 0.55 6.16
N GLN A 75 8.13 1.01 5.81
CA GLN A 75 8.95 1.91 6.64
C GLN A 75 8.56 3.39 6.49
N SER A 76 7.58 3.66 5.65
CA SER A 76 7.05 5.00 5.39
C SER A 76 5.53 5.01 5.16
N GLY A 77 4.80 4.00 5.64
CA GLY A 77 3.34 3.91 5.47
C GLY A 77 2.59 5.10 6.05
N ASP A 78 3.11 5.70 7.12
CA ASP A 78 2.51 6.85 7.79
C ASP A 78 2.96 8.21 7.22
N ARG A 79 3.80 8.22 6.18
CA ARG A 79 4.31 9.46 5.60
C ARG A 79 3.28 10.04 4.63
N ALA A 80 2.90 11.28 4.90
CA ALA A 80 2.07 12.04 3.97
C ALA A 80 2.81 12.24 2.63
N PRO A 81 2.10 12.36 1.49
CA PRO A 81 2.72 12.53 0.17
C PRO A 81 3.76 13.66 0.10
N GLU A 82 3.57 14.73 0.90
CA GLU A 82 4.48 15.86 1.02
C GLU A 82 5.86 15.47 1.60
N GLN A 83 5.95 14.33 2.28
CA GLN A 83 7.18 13.79 2.85
C GLN A 83 7.88 12.80 1.90
N VAL A 84 7.21 12.39 0.82
CA VAL A 84 7.73 11.46 -0.20
C VAL A 84 8.28 12.24 -1.39
N ALA A 85 7.58 13.26 -1.86
CA ALA A 85 8.09 14.18 -2.87
C ALA A 85 7.72 15.60 -2.46
N GLY A 86 8.59 16.23 -1.68
CA GLY A 86 8.35 17.52 -1.04
C GLY A 86 8.33 18.73 -1.99
N SER A 87 8.12 18.52 -3.29
CA SER A 87 7.95 19.62 -4.26
C SER A 87 6.48 20.01 -4.38
N GLU A 88 6.23 21.30 -4.61
CA GLU A 88 4.88 21.84 -4.87
C GLU A 88 4.26 21.22 -6.14
N GLU A 89 5.09 20.91 -7.13
CA GLU A 89 4.72 20.22 -8.37
C GLU A 89 4.18 18.83 -8.10
N ALA A 90 4.89 18.04 -7.28
CA ALA A 90 4.46 16.68 -6.93
C ALA A 90 3.15 16.74 -6.13
N ARG A 91 3.02 17.70 -5.20
CA ARG A 91 1.77 17.90 -4.46
C ARG A 91 0.60 18.26 -5.37
N THR A 92 0.80 19.13 -6.35
CA THR A 92 -0.25 19.50 -7.30
C THR A 92 -0.63 18.30 -8.18
N ALA A 93 0.36 17.57 -8.67
CA ALA A 93 0.15 16.40 -9.53
C ALA A 93 -0.65 15.29 -8.83
N ILE A 94 -0.37 14.99 -7.55
CA ILE A 94 -1.13 13.96 -6.83
C ILE A 94 -2.59 14.38 -6.61
N LEU A 95 -2.83 15.66 -6.29
CA LEU A 95 -4.18 16.17 -6.07
C LEU A 95 -5.01 16.17 -7.36
N ASP A 96 -4.43 16.58 -8.48
CA ASP A 96 -5.10 16.57 -9.79
C ASP A 96 -5.42 15.14 -10.24
N CYS A 97 -4.48 14.22 -10.00
CA CYS A 97 -4.65 12.81 -10.29
C CYS A 97 -5.78 12.18 -9.47
N LEU A 98 -5.82 12.44 -8.16
CA LEU A 98 -6.91 11.98 -7.27
C LEU A 98 -8.27 12.60 -7.64
N LYS A 99 -8.31 13.89 -7.97
CA LYS A 99 -9.54 14.58 -8.41
C LYS A 99 -10.11 13.94 -9.67
N SER A 100 -9.25 13.60 -10.63
CA SER A 100 -9.64 12.94 -11.88
C SER A 100 -10.11 11.50 -11.64
N ALA A 101 -9.46 10.76 -10.75
CA ALA A 101 -9.87 9.40 -10.39
C ALA A 101 -11.24 9.38 -9.68
N THR A 102 -11.54 10.42 -8.90
CA THR A 102 -12.83 10.56 -8.20
C THR A 102 -13.95 10.97 -9.16
N ALA A 103 -13.66 11.85 -10.12
CA ALA A 103 -14.62 12.27 -11.16
C ALA A 103 -15.00 11.14 -12.13
N ASN A 104 -14.09 10.18 -12.36
CA ASN A 104 -14.32 9.01 -13.21
C ASN A 104 -14.80 7.77 -12.43
N SER A 105 -14.93 7.86 -11.11
CA SER A 105 -15.54 6.80 -10.31
C SER A 105 -17.06 6.99 -10.34
N PRO A 106 -17.86 6.00 -10.79
CA PRO A 106 -19.30 6.13 -10.74
C PRO A 106 -19.69 6.33 -9.27
N ALA A 107 -20.33 7.45 -8.98
CA ALA A 107 -20.92 7.70 -7.67
C ALA A 107 -21.76 6.47 -7.30
N ALA A 108 -21.39 5.79 -6.22
CA ALA A 108 -22.25 4.79 -5.61
C ALA A 108 -23.49 5.55 -5.11
N ASN A 109 -24.55 5.54 -5.93
CA ASN A 109 -25.92 5.85 -5.50
C ASN A 109 -26.46 4.69 -4.65
#